data_AF-A0A1Y1UVD1-F1
#
_entry.id   AF-A0A1Y1UVD1-F1
#
_cell.length_a   1.000
_cell.length_b   1.000
_cell.length_c   1.000
_cell.angle_alpha   90.00
_cell.angle_beta   90.00
_cell.angle_gamma   90.00
#
_symmetry.space_group_name_H-M   'P 1'
#
loop_
_entity.id
_entity.type
_entity.pdbx_description
1 polymer ?
#
loop_
_entity_poly.entity_id
_entity_poly.type
_entity_poly.pdbx_seq_one_letter_code
_entity_poly.pdbx_strand_id
1 'polypeptide(L)'
;MKLNIKFILSCLLITTHQINKTNSQAITEEQLNSYRYGADEFKLAIIGDSGTEREAREVMQLTTFDAILHLGDFDYNCNADKYFTKILDSNRKYQFMGVIGNHDARSQCGDDQADRFRSNIYNEMMSSSKNGKTKCQFSESKFMWVCVYKNMRVIGVTPGINGADKRKEQLSFLKKHLENAKEDWKICAWHFYDKYYHTGKYQQYGNIVSDDGESFYDYCKEHGAIVFSAHDHVYARTRVMSRFSTPKIDKYDGKTGGDIAQIRNGATINILNGAGGFEMYIEQGEQKSYSHWQKKYALGEHKENEKRFGGLFCNFNVGGNNKKAYCEFLRINSSNKVFDTFTIYQNENPDTVSYTQIDEDFRNRKIMSYKTTNHLIQSTNTNDNNNVTNNLMNNNNDEMNNVNSNMNKSKKPLSNILIGGGVCVTLVVLAAGLFLIKRNKKTNGMNNVPEIVINSPKEDKNSYRLDDKFTPLPIPSFCRENYQTSMDDFSKYHTDKSNTIHDLPLVTKKQDLYHYNHNNEDFNYSASKTNGYHGYNHHHNNKYL
;
A
#
# COMPACT_ATOMS: atom_id res chain seq x y z
N MET A 1 -24.69 81.39 52.90
CA MET A 1 -25.13 80.05 53.36
C MET A 1 -23.94 79.12 53.33
N LYS A 2 -23.55 78.59 54.49
CA LYS A 2 -22.62 77.49 54.86
C LYS A 2 -21.43 77.07 53.96
N LEU A 3 -20.28 76.98 54.64
CA LEU A 3 -18.94 76.41 54.32
C LEU A 3 -18.94 74.92 53.95
N ASN A 4 -17.91 74.45 53.21
CA ASN A 4 -16.73 73.66 53.71
C ASN A 4 -15.85 73.19 52.54
N ILE A 5 -14.60 73.64 52.35
CA ILE A 5 -13.32 73.22 52.98
C ILE A 5 -13.03 71.70 52.89
N LYS A 6 -12.09 71.31 52.01
CA LYS A 6 -10.82 70.58 52.26
C LYS A 6 -10.21 70.13 50.91
N PHE A 7 -9.19 70.78 50.37
CA PHE A 7 -7.73 70.67 50.61
C PHE A 7 -7.02 69.46 49.94
N ILE A 8 -5.96 69.80 49.20
CA ILE A 8 -4.70 69.05 48.92
C ILE A 8 -4.64 68.18 47.66
N LEU A 9 -4.14 68.83 46.60
CA LEU A 9 -2.94 68.47 45.84
C LEU A 9 -2.29 67.12 46.18
N SER A 10 -2.29 66.15 45.26
CA SER A 10 -1.11 65.29 45.12
C SER A 10 -1.05 64.62 43.75
N CYS A 11 0.06 64.89 43.07
CA CYS A 11 0.80 63.98 42.21
C CYS A 11 0.06 63.33 41.02
N LEU A 12 0.32 63.90 39.84
CA LEU A 12 1.17 63.23 38.83
C LEU A 12 1.20 61.70 38.92
N LEU A 13 0.16 61.05 38.41
CA LEU A 13 0.22 59.66 37.98
C LEU A 13 -0.48 59.59 36.62
N ILE A 14 0.31 59.94 35.60
CA ILE A 14 0.16 59.34 34.28
C ILE A 14 0.37 57.84 34.52
N THR A 15 -0.69 57.12 34.85
CA THR A 15 -0.71 55.68 34.67
C THR A 15 -0.79 55.49 33.16
N THR A 16 0.38 55.41 32.54
CA THR A 16 0.57 54.53 31.41
C THR A 16 0.07 53.16 31.84
N HIS A 17 -1.20 52.88 31.55
CA HIS A 17 -1.61 51.52 31.26
C HIS A 17 -0.86 51.14 29.97
N GLN A 18 0.42 50.81 30.12
CA GLN A 18 0.99 49.73 29.33
C GLN A 18 0.15 48.52 29.70
N ILE A 19 -0.94 48.35 28.95
CA ILE A 19 -1.45 47.03 28.68
C ILE A 19 -0.22 46.30 28.19
N ASN A 20 0.35 45.45 29.05
CA ASN A 20 1.17 44.34 28.62
C ASN A 20 0.25 43.52 27.71
N LYS A 21 0.15 43.94 26.44
CA LYS A 21 -0.09 43.03 25.35
C LYS A 21 1.13 42.13 25.41
N THR A 22 1.03 41.08 26.21
CA THR A 22 1.61 39.80 25.84
C THR A 22 1.09 39.53 24.44
N ASN A 23 1.82 40.03 23.45
CA ASN A 23 1.74 39.57 22.09
C ASN A 23 2.17 38.10 22.16
N SER A 24 1.27 37.21 22.59
CA SER A 24 1.34 35.83 22.12
C SER A 24 1.04 35.94 20.63
N GLN A 25 2.07 36.24 19.85
CA GLN A 25 1.95 36.35 18.41
C GLN A 25 1.35 35.01 17.95
N ALA A 26 0.10 35.06 17.48
CA ALA A 26 -0.59 33.87 17.00
C ALA A 26 0.23 33.35 15.82
N ILE A 27 0.70 32.09 15.94
CA ILE A 27 1.49 31.47 14.89
C ILE A 27 0.55 31.23 13.70
N THR A 28 0.90 31.76 12.54
CA THR A 28 0.09 31.62 11.33
C THR A 28 0.25 30.23 10.72
N GLU A 29 -0.73 29.80 9.91
CA GLU A 29 -0.59 28.56 9.13
C GLU A 29 0.62 28.58 8.21
N GLU A 30 0.92 29.73 7.60
CA GLU A 30 2.07 29.89 6.72
C GLU A 30 3.39 29.66 7.47
N GLN A 31 3.50 30.17 8.71
CA GLN A 31 4.65 29.91 9.58
C GLN A 31 4.77 28.42 9.93
N LEU A 32 3.66 27.74 10.23
CA LEU A 32 3.68 26.30 10.48
C LEU A 32 3.98 25.48 9.23
N ASN A 33 3.47 25.86 8.07
CA ASN A 33 3.67 25.12 6.82
C ASN A 33 5.12 25.23 6.34
N SER A 34 5.77 26.38 6.54
CA SER A 34 7.19 26.58 6.23
C SER A 34 8.14 25.95 7.27
N TYR A 35 7.66 25.64 8.47
CA TYR A 35 8.45 24.98 9.50
C TYR A 35 8.51 23.46 9.29
N ARG A 36 9.72 22.94 9.03
CA ARG A 36 9.97 21.51 8.89
C ARG A 36 9.93 20.83 10.26
N TYR A 37 9.01 19.90 10.43
CA TYR A 37 8.83 19.11 11.65
C TYR A 37 8.27 17.73 11.30
N GLY A 38 8.72 16.69 12.00
CA GLY A 38 8.29 15.32 11.75
C GLY A 38 9.13 14.59 10.71
N ALA A 39 8.57 13.53 10.12
CA ALA A 39 9.26 12.70 9.13
C ALA A 39 9.19 13.31 7.73
N ASP A 40 10.16 13.03 6.88
CA ASP A 40 10.13 13.54 5.51
C ASP A 40 9.01 12.88 4.70
N GLU A 41 8.16 13.71 4.09
CA GLU A 41 7.16 13.25 3.13
C GLU A 41 7.86 12.58 1.93
N PHE A 42 7.19 11.57 1.37
CA PHE A 42 7.61 10.95 0.12
C PHE A 42 6.42 10.29 -0.57
N LYS A 43 6.48 10.21 -1.91
CA LYS A 43 5.45 9.56 -2.70
C LYS A 43 5.94 8.23 -3.27
N LEU A 44 5.19 7.17 -2.99
CA LEU A 44 5.35 5.85 -3.58
C LEU A 44 4.33 5.65 -4.70
N ALA A 45 4.78 5.28 -5.89
CA ALA A 45 3.94 4.73 -6.95
C ALA A 45 3.84 3.21 -6.76
N ILE A 46 2.64 2.65 -6.90
CA ILE A 46 2.36 1.22 -6.86
C ILE A 46 1.66 0.85 -8.16
N ILE A 47 2.30 0.01 -8.97
CA ILE A 47 1.87 -0.34 -10.33
C ILE A 47 2.16 -1.84 -10.54
N GLY A 48 1.27 -2.58 -11.18
CA GLY A 48 1.52 -3.94 -11.67
C GLY A 48 1.01 -4.07 -13.10
N ASP A 49 1.41 -5.13 -13.79
CA ASP A 49 0.77 -5.52 -15.06
C ASP A 49 0.82 -4.42 -16.14
N SER A 50 1.96 -3.74 -16.20
CA SER A 50 2.12 -2.53 -17.01
C SER A 50 2.46 -2.84 -18.47
N GLY A 51 3.24 -3.90 -18.71
CA GLY A 51 3.81 -4.16 -20.02
C GLY A 51 4.76 -3.02 -20.49
N THR A 52 5.04 -2.97 -21.79
CA THR A 52 6.06 -2.06 -22.35
C THR A 52 5.54 -1.11 -23.42
N GLU A 53 4.21 -1.00 -23.52
CA GLU A 53 3.55 -0.18 -24.52
C GLU A 53 3.47 1.30 -24.12
N ARG A 54 2.89 2.13 -24.98
CA ARG A 54 2.83 3.58 -24.79
C ARG A 54 2.09 3.94 -23.50
N GLU A 55 0.99 3.25 -23.24
CA GLU A 55 0.12 3.48 -22.11
C GLU A 55 0.85 3.25 -20.77
N ALA A 56 1.76 2.27 -20.68
CA ALA A 56 2.61 2.06 -19.51
C ALA A 56 3.48 3.29 -19.19
N ARG A 57 4.04 3.94 -20.23
CA ARG A 57 4.79 5.20 -20.06
C ARG A 57 3.89 6.36 -19.63
N GLU A 58 2.69 6.45 -20.21
CA GLU A 58 1.71 7.47 -19.83
C GLU A 58 1.28 7.32 -18.36
N VAL A 59 1.13 6.09 -17.86
CA VAL A 59 0.86 5.81 -16.43
C VAL A 59 2.02 6.29 -15.55
N MET A 60 3.27 6.03 -15.93
CA MET A 60 4.46 6.53 -15.22
C MET A 60 4.55 8.07 -15.21
N GLN A 61 3.85 8.75 -16.12
CA GLN A 61 3.84 10.21 -16.24
C GLN A 61 2.62 10.87 -15.58
N LEU A 62 1.72 10.10 -14.97
CA LEU A 62 0.53 10.64 -14.29
C LEU A 62 0.90 11.62 -13.16
N THR A 63 1.99 11.39 -12.44
CA THR A 63 2.51 12.32 -11.43
C THR A 63 3.99 12.04 -11.20
N THR A 64 4.70 13.01 -10.63
CA THR A 64 6.02 12.77 -10.03
C THR A 64 5.87 11.90 -8.78
N PHE A 65 6.87 11.06 -8.50
CA PHE A 65 6.99 10.21 -7.31
C PHE A 65 8.47 10.00 -6.94
N ASP A 66 8.74 9.60 -5.69
CA ASP A 66 10.09 9.42 -5.15
C ASP A 66 10.58 7.97 -5.23
N ALA A 67 9.64 7.02 -5.22
CA ALA A 67 9.89 5.60 -5.36
C ALA A 67 8.74 4.92 -6.12
N ILE A 68 9.04 3.78 -6.76
CA ILE A 68 8.05 2.89 -7.35
C ILE A 68 8.21 1.48 -6.80
N LEU A 69 7.08 0.85 -6.51
CA LEU A 69 6.92 -0.58 -6.27
C LEU A 69 6.17 -1.18 -7.46
N HIS A 70 6.87 -1.97 -8.28
CA HIS A 70 6.25 -2.71 -9.38
C HIS A 70 5.84 -4.12 -8.94
N LEU A 71 4.58 -4.49 -9.16
CA LEU A 71 3.96 -5.71 -8.64
C LEU A 71 4.07 -6.91 -9.60
N GLY A 72 5.09 -6.95 -10.46
CA GLY A 72 5.32 -8.01 -11.43
C GLY A 72 4.63 -7.80 -12.78
N ASP A 73 4.95 -8.67 -13.73
CA ASP A 73 4.50 -8.69 -15.12
C ASP A 73 4.91 -7.43 -15.89
N PHE A 74 6.20 -7.38 -16.22
CA PHE A 74 6.83 -6.17 -16.75
C PHE A 74 6.66 -5.99 -18.26
N ASP A 75 6.58 -7.06 -19.05
CA ASP A 75 6.66 -6.95 -20.52
C ASP A 75 5.67 -7.82 -21.32
N TYR A 76 5.25 -8.97 -20.79
CA TYR A 76 4.35 -9.93 -21.46
C TYR A 76 4.85 -10.54 -22.78
N ASN A 77 6.02 -10.16 -23.29
CA ASN A 77 6.59 -10.67 -24.55
C ASN A 77 7.87 -11.48 -24.34
N CYS A 78 8.17 -11.85 -23.10
CA CYS A 78 9.41 -12.55 -22.72
C CYS A 78 10.68 -11.83 -23.19
N ASN A 79 10.65 -10.49 -23.22
CA ASN A 79 11.82 -9.67 -23.45
C ASN A 79 12.23 -9.01 -22.14
N ALA A 80 13.12 -9.68 -21.41
CA ALA A 80 13.50 -9.30 -20.06
C ALA A 80 14.14 -7.91 -19.93
N ASP A 81 14.63 -7.30 -21.02
CA ASP A 81 15.24 -5.97 -20.98
C ASP A 81 14.28 -4.84 -21.36
N LYS A 82 13.19 -5.14 -22.09
CA LYS A 82 12.37 -4.12 -22.76
C LYS A 82 11.76 -3.15 -21.75
N TYR A 83 11.28 -3.64 -20.60
CA TYR A 83 10.77 -2.77 -19.54
C TYR A 83 11.86 -1.87 -18.94
N PHE A 84 13.01 -2.45 -18.59
CA PHE A 84 14.11 -1.73 -17.92
C PHE A 84 14.82 -0.72 -18.82
N THR A 85 14.61 -0.80 -20.13
CA THR A 85 15.20 0.11 -21.13
C THR A 85 14.20 1.12 -21.68
N LYS A 86 12.92 0.75 -21.82
CA LYS A 86 11.89 1.62 -22.43
C LYS A 86 10.94 2.29 -21.43
N ILE A 87 10.67 1.65 -20.30
CA ILE A 87 9.70 2.12 -19.31
C ILE A 87 10.42 2.69 -18.10
N LEU A 88 11.36 1.91 -17.54
CA LEU A 88 12.21 2.38 -16.48
C LEU A 88 13.22 3.37 -17.09
N ASP A 89 12.98 4.67 -16.89
CA ASP A 89 13.86 5.74 -17.36
C ASP A 89 15.29 5.51 -16.85
N SER A 90 16.26 5.42 -17.77
CA SER A 90 17.67 5.18 -17.42
C SER A 90 18.27 6.32 -16.60
N ASN A 91 17.70 7.53 -16.70
CA ASN A 91 18.07 8.73 -15.95
C ASN A 91 17.10 9.01 -14.77
N ARG A 92 16.30 8.01 -14.36
CA ARG A 92 15.35 8.16 -13.26
C ARG A 92 16.01 8.67 -11.99
N LYS A 93 15.31 9.55 -11.27
CA LYS A 93 15.69 10.02 -9.92
C LYS A 93 14.96 9.28 -8.81
N TYR A 94 13.85 8.63 -9.14
CA TYR A 94 13.06 7.85 -8.20
C TYR A 94 13.71 6.49 -7.92
N GLN A 95 13.43 5.91 -6.76
CA GLN A 95 13.90 4.58 -6.38
C GLN A 95 12.99 3.49 -6.97
N PHE A 96 13.50 2.28 -7.19
CA PHE A 96 12.78 1.15 -7.78
C PHE A 96 12.82 -0.07 -6.85
N MET A 97 11.68 -0.72 -6.70
CA MET A 97 11.48 -2.02 -6.09
C MET A 97 10.53 -2.84 -6.99
N GLY A 98 10.77 -4.14 -7.14
CA GLY A 98 9.98 -4.98 -8.02
C GLY A 98 9.82 -6.39 -7.50
N VAL A 99 8.62 -6.96 -7.63
CA VAL A 99 8.37 -8.41 -7.47
C VAL A 99 8.29 -9.06 -8.85
N ILE A 100 8.47 -10.37 -8.90
CA ILE A 100 8.39 -11.17 -10.14
C ILE A 100 6.94 -11.62 -10.33
N GLY A 101 6.38 -11.43 -11.51
CA GLY A 101 5.08 -11.97 -11.90
C GLY A 101 5.18 -13.26 -12.71
N ASN A 102 4.05 -13.85 -13.10
CA ASN A 102 4.08 -15.12 -13.83
C ASN A 102 4.58 -14.94 -15.27
N HIS A 103 4.35 -13.79 -15.90
CA HIS A 103 4.90 -13.47 -17.23
C HIS A 103 6.39 -13.10 -17.19
N ASP A 104 6.99 -13.03 -16.01
CA ASP A 104 8.43 -12.83 -15.84
C ASP A 104 9.15 -14.15 -15.49
N ALA A 105 8.41 -15.26 -15.39
CA ALA A 105 8.87 -16.51 -14.80
C ALA A 105 9.01 -17.67 -15.80
N ARG A 106 9.62 -18.76 -15.34
CA ARG A 106 10.07 -19.90 -16.16
C ARG A 106 8.95 -20.55 -16.96
N SER A 107 7.77 -20.69 -16.36
CA SER A 107 6.62 -21.33 -17.01
C SER A 107 6.13 -20.59 -18.25
N GLN A 108 6.32 -19.27 -18.31
CA GLN A 108 5.86 -18.45 -19.44
C GLN A 108 7.00 -18.11 -20.41
N CYS A 109 8.19 -17.84 -19.90
CA CYS A 109 9.28 -17.29 -20.71
C CYS A 109 10.51 -18.20 -20.87
N GLY A 110 10.50 -19.38 -20.26
CA GLY A 110 11.66 -20.27 -20.22
C GLY A 110 12.75 -19.78 -19.26
N ASP A 111 13.74 -20.64 -19.01
CA ASP A 111 14.77 -20.41 -17.99
C ASP A 111 15.61 -19.17 -18.27
N ASP A 112 16.09 -18.98 -19.50
CA ASP A 112 17.00 -17.88 -19.85
C ASP A 112 16.37 -16.50 -19.62
N GLN A 113 15.13 -16.30 -20.07
CA GLN A 113 14.45 -15.01 -19.90
C GLN A 113 14.01 -14.79 -18.46
N ALA A 114 13.53 -15.83 -17.76
CA ALA A 114 13.14 -15.71 -16.37
C ALA A 114 14.34 -15.36 -15.46
N ASP A 115 15.49 -15.99 -15.69
CA ASP A 115 16.72 -15.69 -14.98
C ASP A 115 17.22 -14.27 -15.30
N ARG A 116 16.98 -13.79 -16.53
CA ARG A 116 17.30 -12.41 -16.93
C ARG A 116 16.37 -11.38 -16.30
N PHE A 117 15.06 -11.62 -16.23
CA PHE A 117 14.12 -10.75 -15.50
C PHE A 117 14.54 -10.62 -14.02
N ARG A 118 14.77 -11.76 -13.36
CA ARG A 118 15.24 -11.80 -11.96
C ARG A 118 16.54 -11.01 -11.79
N SER A 119 17.48 -11.16 -12.73
CA SER A 119 18.77 -10.45 -12.68
C SER A 119 18.60 -8.95 -12.91
N ASN A 120 17.76 -8.52 -13.85
CA ASN A 120 17.48 -7.11 -14.12
C ASN A 120 16.82 -6.42 -12.92
N ILE A 121 15.82 -7.07 -12.29
CA ILE A 121 15.18 -6.58 -11.06
C ILE A 121 16.23 -6.43 -9.95
N TYR A 122 17.00 -7.48 -9.68
CA TYR A 122 18.06 -7.46 -8.67
C TYR A 122 19.08 -6.34 -8.93
N ASN A 123 19.57 -6.21 -10.15
CA ASN A 123 20.59 -5.22 -10.52
C ASN A 123 20.06 -3.78 -10.37
N GLU A 124 18.82 -3.52 -10.79
CA GLU A 124 18.20 -2.20 -10.63
C GLU A 124 17.93 -1.86 -9.16
N MET A 125 17.54 -2.84 -8.34
CA MET A 125 17.31 -2.65 -6.90
C MET A 125 18.60 -2.49 -6.10
N MET A 126 19.69 -3.14 -6.51
CA MET A 126 21.00 -3.09 -5.85
C MET A 126 21.93 -1.99 -6.39
N SER A 127 21.51 -1.27 -7.44
CA SER A 127 22.30 -0.18 -8.03
C SER A 127 22.52 0.95 -7.03
N SER A 128 23.78 1.22 -6.67
CA SER A 128 24.12 2.35 -5.80
C SER A 128 23.89 3.71 -6.46
N SER A 129 23.99 3.79 -7.79
CA SER A 129 23.80 5.04 -8.55
C SER A 129 22.33 5.35 -8.82
N LYS A 130 21.50 4.34 -9.12
CA LYS A 130 20.08 4.53 -9.44
C LYS A 130 19.14 4.26 -8.27
N ASN A 131 19.57 3.50 -7.26
CA ASN A 131 18.72 3.07 -6.14
C ASN A 131 19.38 3.25 -4.75
N GLY A 132 20.41 4.09 -4.65
CA GLY A 132 21.23 4.23 -3.44
C GLY A 132 20.51 4.80 -2.20
N LYS A 133 19.27 5.30 -2.32
CA LYS A 133 18.47 5.75 -1.17
C LYS A 133 17.62 4.63 -0.56
N THR A 134 17.56 3.48 -1.22
CA THR A 134 16.85 2.28 -0.74
C THR A 134 17.87 1.23 -0.34
N LYS A 135 17.75 0.69 0.88
CA LYS A 135 18.63 -0.37 1.38
C LYS A 135 17.91 -1.71 1.25
N CYS A 136 18.35 -2.54 0.32
CA CYS A 136 17.74 -3.83 0.05
C CYS A 136 18.62 -5.01 0.49
N GLN A 137 17.98 -6.07 0.96
CA GLN A 137 18.56 -7.38 1.20
C GLN A 137 17.70 -8.42 0.46
N PHE A 138 18.36 -9.32 -0.28
CA PHE A 138 17.71 -10.41 -1.00
C PHE A 138 17.94 -11.76 -0.31
N SER A 139 17.03 -12.71 -0.53
CA SER A 139 17.32 -14.13 -0.35
C SER A 139 18.37 -14.61 -1.35
N GLU A 140 18.97 -15.79 -1.09
CA GLU A 140 19.93 -16.40 -2.03
C GLU A 140 19.31 -16.63 -3.42
N SER A 141 18.04 -17.03 -3.46
CA SER A 141 17.26 -17.26 -4.67
C SER A 141 16.90 -15.98 -5.43
N LYS A 142 16.96 -14.82 -4.77
CA LYS A 142 16.54 -13.49 -5.27
C LYS A 142 15.05 -13.35 -5.63
N PHE A 143 14.20 -14.31 -5.27
CA PHE A 143 12.74 -14.18 -5.38
C PHE A 143 12.09 -13.51 -4.16
N MET A 144 12.85 -13.29 -3.10
CA MET A 144 12.40 -12.63 -1.89
C MET A 144 13.38 -11.54 -1.51
N TRP A 145 12.85 -10.43 -1.01
CA TRP A 145 13.67 -9.30 -0.59
C TRP A 145 12.98 -8.48 0.48
N VAL A 146 13.78 -7.76 1.25
CA VAL A 146 13.35 -6.69 2.13
C VAL A 146 14.10 -5.43 1.77
N CYS A 147 13.39 -4.32 1.63
CA CYS A 147 13.96 -3.02 1.38
C CYS A 147 13.48 -2.02 2.43
N VAL A 148 14.38 -1.11 2.83
CA VAL A 148 14.03 0.05 3.64
C VAL A 148 14.26 1.30 2.80
N TYR A 149 13.20 2.10 2.64
CA TYR A 149 13.23 3.41 2.01
C TYR A 149 12.66 4.43 2.99
N LYS A 150 13.47 5.40 3.42
CA LYS A 150 13.12 6.33 4.50
C LYS A 150 12.64 5.58 5.75
N ASN A 151 11.46 5.89 6.28
CA ASN A 151 10.83 5.25 7.43
C ASN A 151 9.82 4.15 7.02
N MET A 152 10.01 3.52 5.85
CA MET A 152 9.17 2.45 5.34
C MET A 152 9.96 1.18 5.06
N ARG A 153 9.46 0.05 5.57
CA ARG A 153 9.93 -1.29 5.23
C ARG A 153 8.98 -1.92 4.21
N VAL A 154 9.54 -2.45 3.14
CA VAL A 154 8.82 -3.19 2.09
C VAL A 154 9.39 -4.59 2.00
N ILE A 155 8.53 -5.60 2.08
CA ILE A 155 8.91 -7.01 1.91
C ILE A 155 8.24 -7.53 0.65
N GLY A 156 9.05 -7.95 -0.32
CA GLY A 156 8.60 -8.61 -1.54
C GLY A 156 8.81 -10.11 -1.44
N VAL A 157 7.74 -10.86 -1.69
CA VAL A 157 7.77 -12.33 -1.85
C VAL A 157 7.09 -12.71 -3.16
N THR A 158 7.37 -13.91 -3.66
CA THR A 158 6.90 -14.41 -4.97
C THR A 158 6.16 -15.76 -4.83
N PRO A 159 5.11 -15.85 -4.00
CA PRO A 159 4.40 -17.11 -3.75
C PRO A 159 3.61 -17.56 -4.98
N GLY A 160 3.59 -18.88 -5.23
CA GLY A 160 2.82 -19.50 -6.32
C GLY A 160 3.45 -19.39 -7.72
N ILE A 161 4.50 -18.58 -7.91
CA ILE A 161 5.20 -18.46 -9.20
C ILE A 161 6.13 -19.66 -9.44
N ASN A 162 6.09 -20.22 -10.65
CA ASN A 162 6.96 -21.31 -11.03
C ASN A 162 8.45 -20.92 -10.98
N GLY A 163 9.26 -21.75 -10.33
CA GLY A 163 10.69 -21.52 -10.15
C GLY A 163 11.06 -20.67 -8.93
N ALA A 164 10.10 -20.08 -8.22
CA ALA A 164 10.33 -19.39 -6.96
C ALA A 164 10.48 -20.38 -5.79
N ASP A 165 10.92 -19.85 -4.63
CA ASP A 165 11.08 -20.62 -3.40
C ASP A 165 9.77 -21.26 -2.93
N LYS A 166 9.85 -22.30 -2.13
CA LYS A 166 8.66 -22.96 -1.60
C LYS A 166 7.90 -22.03 -0.69
N ARG A 167 6.56 -22.14 -0.68
CA ARG A 167 5.66 -21.37 0.19
C ARG A 167 6.15 -21.27 1.65
N LYS A 168 6.62 -22.38 2.23
CA LYS A 168 7.15 -22.42 3.60
C LYS A 168 8.39 -21.53 3.81
N GLU A 169 9.30 -21.52 2.85
CA GLU A 169 10.51 -20.68 2.87
C GLU A 169 10.13 -19.20 2.75
N GLN A 170 9.19 -18.89 1.84
CA GLN A 170 8.68 -17.54 1.66
C GLN A 170 7.95 -17.00 2.88
N LEU A 171 7.10 -17.81 3.51
CA LEU A 171 6.44 -17.43 4.76
C LEU A 171 7.47 -17.23 5.87
N SER A 172 8.47 -18.12 5.98
CA SER A 172 9.55 -17.95 6.97
C SER A 172 10.36 -16.67 6.75
N PHE A 173 10.62 -16.30 5.49
CA PHE A 173 11.30 -15.05 5.15
C PHE A 173 10.46 -13.84 5.55
N LEU A 174 9.18 -13.83 5.19
CA LEU A 174 8.23 -12.78 5.57
C LEU A 174 8.22 -12.58 7.10
N LYS A 175 8.07 -13.66 7.85
CA LYS A 175 8.06 -13.65 9.33
C LYS A 175 9.30 -13.01 9.91
N LYS A 176 10.46 -13.54 9.53
CA LYS A 176 11.77 -13.05 9.99
C LYS A 176 11.93 -11.54 9.79
N HIS A 177 11.46 -11.02 8.66
CA HIS A 177 11.68 -9.62 8.29
C HIS A 177 10.58 -8.67 8.77
N LEU A 178 9.43 -9.17 9.20
CA LEU A 178 8.34 -8.34 9.70
C LEU A 178 8.23 -8.31 11.22
N GLU A 179 8.54 -9.41 11.91
CA GLU A 179 8.38 -9.58 13.38
C GLU A 179 9.07 -8.46 14.19
N ASN A 180 10.22 -7.97 13.71
CA ASN A 180 11.03 -6.95 14.36
C ASN A 180 11.12 -5.65 13.55
N ALA A 181 10.19 -5.41 12.63
CA ALA A 181 10.15 -4.18 11.84
C ALA A 181 9.82 -2.98 12.73
N LYS A 182 10.69 -1.97 12.72
CA LYS A 182 10.57 -0.75 13.55
C LYS A 182 10.17 0.48 12.74
N GLU A 183 10.16 0.35 11.43
CA GLU A 183 9.75 1.38 10.49
C GLU A 183 8.27 1.73 10.70
N ASP A 184 7.95 3.01 10.57
CA ASP A 184 6.58 3.51 10.75
C ASP A 184 5.65 2.80 9.77
N TRP A 185 6.05 2.76 8.49
CA TRP A 185 5.27 2.11 7.44
C TRP A 185 5.82 0.72 7.12
N LYS A 186 4.91 -0.23 6.95
CA LYS A 186 5.24 -1.62 6.62
C LYS A 186 4.38 -2.03 5.43
N ILE A 187 5.02 -2.63 4.43
CA ILE A 187 4.36 -3.10 3.21
C ILE A 187 4.74 -4.56 2.98
N CYS A 188 3.73 -5.35 2.65
CA CYS A 188 3.89 -6.65 2.04
C CYS A 188 3.47 -6.59 0.57
N ALA A 189 4.30 -7.14 -0.33
CA ALA A 189 4.06 -7.09 -1.76
C ALA A 189 4.32 -8.45 -2.41
N TRP A 190 3.42 -8.82 -3.32
CA TRP A 190 3.55 -10.00 -4.17
C TRP A 190 2.69 -9.82 -5.42
N HIS A 191 2.82 -10.70 -6.41
CA HIS A 191 2.10 -10.58 -7.67
C HIS A 191 0.68 -11.17 -7.62
N PHE A 192 0.57 -12.45 -7.22
CA PHE A 192 -0.70 -13.18 -7.14
C PHE A 192 -1.62 -12.74 -5.99
N TYR A 193 -2.77 -13.39 -5.81
CA TYR A 193 -3.75 -13.03 -4.80
C TYR A 193 -4.43 -14.25 -4.20
N ASP A 194 -5.09 -14.13 -3.04
CA ASP A 194 -5.92 -15.22 -2.54
C ASP A 194 -7.33 -15.20 -3.13
N LYS A 195 -8.06 -16.32 -2.97
CA LYS A 195 -9.44 -16.56 -3.46
C LYS A 195 -10.46 -15.45 -3.19
N TYR A 196 -10.20 -14.56 -2.22
CA TYR A 196 -11.09 -13.47 -1.85
C TYR A 196 -10.67 -12.11 -2.42
N TYR A 197 -9.46 -11.99 -2.93
CA TYR A 197 -8.82 -10.72 -3.26
C TYR A 197 -8.55 -10.55 -4.76
N HIS A 198 -9.51 -11.00 -5.56
CA HIS A 198 -9.63 -10.73 -6.99
C HIS A 198 -11.09 -10.43 -7.37
N THR A 199 -11.33 -10.02 -8.60
CA THR A 199 -12.61 -9.59 -9.17
C THR A 199 -13.17 -10.58 -10.20
N GLY A 200 -12.57 -11.78 -10.26
CA GLY A 200 -13.20 -12.96 -10.85
C GLY A 200 -12.75 -13.33 -12.27
N LYS A 201 -11.76 -12.67 -12.89
CA LYS A 201 -11.21 -13.12 -14.19
C LYS A 201 -10.85 -14.61 -14.16
N TYR A 202 -10.10 -15.01 -13.13
CA TYR A 202 -9.72 -16.40 -12.88
C TYR A 202 -10.59 -16.99 -11.77
N GLN A 203 -11.66 -17.69 -12.14
CA GLN A 203 -12.58 -18.33 -11.19
C GLN A 203 -12.04 -19.65 -10.63
N GLN A 204 -11.06 -20.25 -11.31
CA GLN A 204 -10.33 -21.41 -10.81
C GLN A 204 -9.19 -20.97 -9.89
N TYR A 205 -9.07 -21.64 -8.75
CA TYR A 205 -8.20 -21.30 -7.63
C TYR A 205 -6.71 -21.65 -7.84
N GLY A 206 -6.14 -21.33 -9.01
CA GLY A 206 -4.74 -21.68 -9.34
C GLY A 206 -3.69 -20.66 -8.89
N ASN A 207 -4.06 -19.39 -8.72
CA ASN A 207 -3.12 -18.30 -8.48
C ASN A 207 -3.13 -17.86 -7.01
N ILE A 208 -3.15 -18.82 -6.08
CA ILE A 208 -3.35 -18.60 -4.65
C ILE A 208 -2.01 -18.42 -3.91
N VAL A 209 -1.96 -17.45 -3.00
CA VAL A 209 -0.77 -17.08 -2.21
C VAL A 209 -0.68 -17.87 -0.90
N SER A 210 -1.77 -17.90 -0.14
CA SER A 210 -1.83 -18.48 1.20
C SER A 210 -2.20 -19.95 1.21
N ASP A 211 -2.95 -20.44 0.23
CA ASP A 211 -3.43 -21.83 0.12
C ASP A 211 -3.84 -22.42 1.49
N ASP A 212 -3.59 -23.70 1.74
CA ASP A 212 -3.74 -24.30 3.06
C ASP A 212 -2.64 -23.83 4.04
N GLY A 213 -3.06 -23.55 5.27
CA GLY A 213 -2.19 -23.16 6.39
C GLY A 213 -2.28 -21.67 6.73
N GLU A 214 -1.19 -21.14 7.29
CA GLU A 214 -1.15 -19.77 7.79
C GLU A 214 -1.13 -18.73 6.66
N SER A 215 -2.07 -17.79 6.68
CA SER A 215 -2.21 -16.79 5.62
C SER A 215 -1.10 -15.74 5.64
N PHE A 216 -0.52 -15.47 4.46
CA PHE A 216 0.44 -14.37 4.28
C PHE A 216 -0.22 -13.02 4.58
N TYR A 217 -1.45 -12.83 4.10
CA TYR A 217 -2.24 -11.63 4.36
C TYR A 217 -2.51 -11.43 5.85
N ASP A 218 -2.96 -12.47 6.55
CA ASP A 218 -3.21 -12.36 8.00
C ASP A 218 -1.92 -12.09 8.78
N TYR A 219 -0.79 -12.69 8.38
CA TYR A 219 0.49 -12.40 9.03
C TYR A 219 0.91 -10.93 8.82
N CYS A 220 0.78 -10.40 7.59
CA CYS A 220 1.03 -8.98 7.33
C CYS A 220 0.12 -8.06 8.16
N LYS A 221 -1.15 -8.43 8.27
CA LYS A 221 -2.14 -7.71 9.07
C LYS A 221 -1.78 -7.68 10.56
N GLU A 222 -1.24 -8.74 11.16
CA GLU A 222 -0.83 -8.72 12.58
C GLU A 222 0.19 -7.62 12.89
N HIS A 223 0.95 -7.19 11.88
CA HIS A 223 1.93 -6.10 11.99
C HIS A 223 1.45 -4.77 11.39
N GLY A 224 0.15 -4.65 11.07
CA GLY A 224 -0.42 -3.46 10.46
C GLY A 224 0.17 -3.14 9.08
N ALA A 225 0.78 -4.12 8.41
CA ALA A 225 1.40 -3.90 7.11
C ALA A 225 0.34 -3.76 6.01
N ILE A 226 0.51 -2.78 5.13
CA ILE A 226 -0.36 -2.62 3.94
C ILE A 226 0.01 -3.73 2.96
N VAL A 227 -0.99 -4.37 2.37
CA VAL A 227 -0.78 -5.44 1.40
C VAL A 227 -1.03 -4.94 -0.02
N PHE A 228 -0.09 -5.23 -0.92
CA PHE A 228 -0.22 -4.95 -2.36
C PHE A 228 -0.10 -6.24 -3.19
N SER A 229 -1.05 -6.42 -4.12
CA SER A 229 -1.11 -7.53 -5.08
C SER A 229 -1.52 -7.03 -6.47
N ALA A 230 -1.39 -7.85 -7.51
CA ALA A 230 -1.69 -7.49 -8.90
C ALA A 230 -2.27 -8.68 -9.67
N HIS A 231 -1.85 -8.98 -10.90
CA HIS A 231 -2.26 -10.13 -11.74
C HIS A 231 -3.71 -10.11 -12.25
N ASP A 232 -4.67 -9.75 -11.40
CA ASP A 232 -6.00 -9.40 -11.86
C ASP A 232 -5.93 -7.97 -12.38
N HIS A 233 -6.11 -7.79 -13.69
CA HIS A 233 -5.90 -6.52 -14.37
C HIS A 233 -7.04 -5.51 -14.11
N VAL A 234 -7.17 -5.14 -12.85
CA VAL A 234 -8.14 -4.24 -12.27
C VAL A 234 -7.45 -3.47 -11.15
N TYR A 235 -8.08 -2.41 -10.69
CA TYR A 235 -7.78 -1.82 -9.39
C TYR A 235 -8.90 -2.18 -8.41
N ALA A 236 -8.55 -2.68 -7.23
CA ALA A 236 -9.51 -2.96 -6.17
C ALA A 236 -8.89 -2.74 -4.79
N ARG A 237 -9.56 -1.97 -3.94
CA ARG A 237 -9.16 -1.70 -2.56
C ARG A 237 -10.18 -2.30 -1.60
N THR A 238 -9.70 -3.02 -0.60
CA THR A 238 -10.56 -3.52 0.45
C THR A 238 -10.94 -2.42 1.44
N ARG A 239 -12.01 -2.66 2.18
CA ARG A 239 -12.24 -2.08 3.50
C ARG A 239 -11.09 -2.47 4.44
N VAL A 240 -10.95 -1.82 5.58
CA VAL A 240 -10.00 -2.28 6.62
C VAL A 240 -10.46 -3.64 7.10
N MET A 241 -9.56 -4.63 7.06
CA MET A 241 -9.82 -6.02 7.37
C MET A 241 -9.15 -6.39 8.70
N SER A 242 -9.90 -7.05 9.58
CA SER A 242 -9.35 -7.69 10.79
C SER A 242 -8.98 -9.16 10.56
N ARG A 243 -9.34 -9.74 9.41
CA ARG A 243 -8.96 -11.09 8.97
C ARG A 243 -9.12 -11.25 7.46
N PHE A 244 -8.16 -11.92 6.83
CA PHE A 244 -8.10 -12.16 5.39
C PHE A 244 -8.40 -13.61 4.98
N SER A 245 -7.92 -14.61 5.74
CA SER A 245 -8.17 -16.04 5.48
C SER A 245 -9.66 -16.40 5.38
N THR A 246 -10.49 -15.72 6.16
CA THR A 246 -11.95 -15.72 6.07
C THR A 246 -12.39 -14.27 6.25
N PRO A 247 -12.68 -13.55 5.14
CA PRO A 247 -12.77 -12.10 5.10
C PRO A 247 -13.65 -11.56 6.23
N LYS A 248 -13.06 -10.74 7.08
CA LYS A 248 -13.76 -10.04 8.15
C LYS A 248 -13.33 -8.58 8.13
N ILE A 249 -14.28 -7.71 7.83
CA ILE A 249 -14.11 -6.27 7.92
C ILE A 249 -13.88 -5.90 9.39
N ASP A 250 -12.93 -5.01 9.62
CA ASP A 250 -12.63 -4.49 10.95
C ASP A 250 -13.82 -3.75 11.54
N LYS A 251 -14.07 -3.94 12.84
CA LYS A 251 -15.22 -3.33 13.52
C LYS A 251 -15.20 -1.79 13.52
N TYR A 252 -14.05 -1.16 13.29
CA TYR A 252 -13.91 0.28 13.25
C TYR A 252 -13.91 0.87 11.84
N ASP A 253 -13.94 0.03 10.80
CA ASP A 253 -14.01 0.50 9.41
C ASP A 253 -15.31 1.27 9.13
N GLY A 254 -16.45 0.75 9.58
CA GLY A 254 -17.75 1.41 9.41
C GLY A 254 -17.92 2.74 10.15
N LYS A 255 -16.95 3.16 10.98
CA LYS A 255 -16.94 4.49 11.60
C LYS A 255 -16.50 5.58 10.63
N THR A 256 -15.91 5.23 9.49
CA THR A 256 -15.35 6.17 8.52
C THR A 256 -16.01 6.03 7.14
N GLY A 257 -16.06 7.11 6.36
CA GLY A 257 -16.81 7.21 5.08
C GLY A 257 -16.20 6.45 3.90
N GLY A 258 -15.36 5.43 4.12
CA GLY A 258 -14.66 4.64 3.09
C GLY A 258 -13.45 5.34 2.44
N ASP A 259 -13.32 6.65 2.66
CA ASP A 259 -12.20 7.53 2.29
C ASP A 259 -11.13 7.62 3.39
N ILE A 260 -11.41 7.12 4.60
CA ILE A 260 -10.44 7.01 5.69
C ILE A 260 -10.25 5.53 6.06
N ALA A 261 -9.01 5.07 6.02
CA ALA A 261 -8.59 3.75 6.47
C ALA A 261 -7.75 3.87 7.74
N GLN A 262 -8.21 3.26 8.84
CA GLN A 262 -7.48 3.25 10.11
C GLN A 262 -6.82 1.89 10.32
N ILE A 263 -5.51 1.82 10.06
CA ILE A 263 -4.71 0.60 10.20
C ILE A 263 -4.01 0.56 11.55
N ARG A 264 -3.68 -0.65 12.01
CA ARG A 264 -2.97 -0.94 13.27
C ARG A 264 -2.50 -2.38 13.28
N ASN A 265 -1.74 -2.77 14.30
CA ASN A 265 -1.49 -4.18 14.53
C ASN A 265 -2.84 -4.94 14.66
N GLY A 266 -3.04 -5.93 13.79
CA GLY A 266 -4.25 -6.72 13.73
C GLY A 266 -5.33 -6.22 12.76
N ALA A 267 -5.17 -5.05 12.11
CA ALA A 267 -6.12 -4.57 11.09
C ALA A 267 -5.44 -3.73 10.00
N THR A 268 -5.65 -4.08 8.73
CA THR A 268 -5.02 -3.39 7.57
C THR A 268 -5.87 -3.49 6.32
N ILE A 269 -5.42 -2.89 5.21
CA ILE A 269 -6.05 -2.97 3.89
C ILE A 269 -5.21 -3.83 2.93
N ASN A 270 -5.88 -4.47 1.98
CA ASN A 270 -5.26 -4.97 0.75
C ASN A 270 -5.66 -4.09 -0.43
N ILE A 271 -4.70 -3.86 -1.32
CA ILE A 271 -4.93 -3.19 -2.58
C ILE A 271 -4.38 -4.06 -3.72
N LEU A 272 -5.28 -4.45 -4.60
CA LEU A 272 -5.04 -5.13 -5.86
C LEU A 272 -4.87 -4.05 -6.94
N ASN A 273 -3.74 -4.03 -7.63
CA ASN A 273 -3.51 -3.07 -8.71
C ASN A 273 -2.74 -3.69 -9.89
N GLY A 274 -3.48 -4.36 -10.77
CA GLY A 274 -3.00 -4.81 -12.08
C GLY A 274 -3.45 -3.92 -13.24
N ALA A 275 -3.84 -2.67 -12.98
CA ALA A 275 -4.36 -1.76 -14.00
C ALA A 275 -3.26 -0.96 -14.73
N GLY A 276 -2.00 -1.43 -14.71
CA GLY A 276 -0.83 -0.60 -15.00
C GLY A 276 -0.56 -0.27 -16.46
N GLY A 277 -1.17 -0.96 -17.44
CA GLY A 277 -0.96 -0.63 -18.84
C GLY A 277 -1.18 -1.71 -19.89
N PHE A 278 -1.24 -2.99 -19.51
CA PHE A 278 -1.30 -4.07 -20.49
C PHE A 278 -2.72 -4.36 -21.00
N GLU A 279 -3.63 -4.74 -20.11
CA GLU A 279 -5.05 -5.02 -20.41
C GLU A 279 -5.90 -4.60 -19.21
N MET A 280 -7.20 -4.38 -19.41
CA MET A 280 -8.17 -4.22 -18.31
C MET A 280 -9.16 -5.38 -18.36
N TYR A 281 -9.45 -6.00 -17.22
CA TYR A 281 -10.44 -7.10 -17.14
C TYR A 281 -11.83 -6.62 -16.74
N ILE A 282 -12.85 -7.37 -17.14
CA ILE A 282 -14.20 -7.26 -16.59
C ILE A 282 -14.26 -7.93 -15.21
N GLU A 283 -15.13 -7.42 -14.34
CA GLU A 283 -15.43 -8.08 -13.08
C GLU A 283 -16.53 -9.13 -13.29
N GLN A 284 -16.36 -10.31 -12.70
CA GLN A 284 -17.27 -11.43 -12.92
C GLN A 284 -17.34 -12.38 -11.72
N GLY A 285 -18.21 -13.39 -11.79
CA GLY A 285 -18.40 -14.36 -10.71
C GLY A 285 -18.99 -13.76 -9.43
N GLU A 286 -18.86 -14.48 -8.32
CA GLU A 286 -19.23 -13.98 -6.98
C GLU A 286 -18.20 -12.97 -6.45
N GLN A 287 -16.95 -13.05 -6.93
CA GLN A 287 -15.83 -12.30 -6.39
C GLN A 287 -15.97 -10.79 -6.62
N LYS A 288 -16.63 -10.38 -7.71
CA LYS A 288 -17.00 -8.98 -7.93
C LYS A 288 -17.93 -8.42 -6.86
N SER A 289 -18.73 -9.26 -6.19
CA SER A 289 -19.76 -8.82 -5.26
C SER A 289 -19.35 -8.96 -3.79
N TYR A 290 -18.10 -9.34 -3.50
CA TYR A 290 -17.67 -9.47 -2.11
C TYR A 290 -17.73 -8.14 -1.36
N SER A 291 -18.35 -8.17 -0.18
CA SER A 291 -18.65 -6.98 0.63
C SER A 291 -17.42 -6.30 1.23
N HIS A 292 -16.27 -6.95 1.22
CA HIS A 292 -15.01 -6.37 1.68
C HIS A 292 -14.39 -5.41 0.67
N TRP A 293 -14.87 -5.32 -0.56
CA TRP A 293 -14.40 -4.31 -1.50
C TRP A 293 -14.95 -2.93 -1.14
N GLN A 294 -14.06 -1.96 -0.95
CA GLN A 294 -14.42 -0.55 -0.72
C GLN A 294 -14.54 0.22 -2.04
N LYS A 295 -13.62 -0.04 -2.97
CA LYS A 295 -13.60 0.59 -4.28
C LYS A 295 -13.00 -0.36 -5.30
N LYS A 296 -13.54 -0.37 -6.52
CA LYS A 296 -13.05 -1.18 -7.64
C LYS A 296 -13.11 -0.38 -8.93
N TYR A 297 -12.20 -0.69 -9.84
CA TYR A 297 -12.09 -0.11 -11.17
C TYR A 297 -11.65 -1.20 -12.15
N ALA A 298 -12.42 -1.38 -13.21
CA ALA A 298 -12.31 -2.47 -14.16
C ALA A 298 -12.63 -1.99 -15.58
N LEU A 299 -12.57 -2.88 -16.56
CA LEU A 299 -12.86 -2.60 -17.98
C LEU A 299 -14.24 -1.95 -18.19
N GLY A 300 -15.23 -2.35 -17.39
CA GLY A 300 -16.64 -1.99 -17.54
C GLY A 300 -17.37 -2.86 -18.58
N GLU A 301 -18.69 -2.94 -18.46
CA GLU A 301 -19.52 -3.82 -19.31
C GLU A 301 -19.52 -3.38 -20.79
N HIS A 302 -19.24 -2.09 -21.05
CA HIS A 302 -19.20 -1.51 -22.38
C HIS A 302 -17.77 -1.14 -22.82
N LYS A 303 -16.75 -1.70 -22.14
CA LYS A 303 -15.33 -1.44 -22.40
C LYS A 303 -14.94 0.04 -22.30
N GLU A 304 -15.67 0.82 -21.52
CA GLU A 304 -15.44 2.25 -21.37
C GLU A 304 -14.06 2.60 -20.79
N ASN A 305 -13.36 1.61 -20.21
CA ASN A 305 -12.04 1.76 -19.61
C ASN A 305 -10.91 0.99 -20.34
N GLU A 306 -11.14 0.46 -21.56
CA GLU A 306 -10.19 -0.42 -22.28
C GLU A 306 -8.76 0.12 -22.42
N LYS A 307 -8.60 1.45 -22.48
CA LYS A 307 -7.28 2.14 -22.52
C LYS A 307 -7.13 3.20 -21.44
N ARG A 308 -7.90 3.08 -20.36
CA ARG A 308 -7.86 3.99 -19.19
C ARG A 308 -7.16 3.32 -18.02
N PHE A 309 -5.90 2.98 -18.26
CA PHE A 309 -4.99 2.40 -17.27
C PHE A 309 -4.64 3.39 -16.17
N GLY A 310 -4.07 2.90 -15.07
CA GLY A 310 -3.78 3.73 -13.92
C GLY A 310 -2.72 3.18 -12.98
N GLY A 311 -2.32 4.05 -12.06
CA GLY A 311 -1.40 3.74 -10.98
C GLY A 311 -1.95 4.27 -9.66
N LEU A 312 -1.60 3.61 -8.56
CA LEU A 312 -1.85 4.12 -7.22
C LEU A 312 -0.63 4.93 -6.76
N PHE A 313 -0.87 6.14 -6.27
CA PHE A 313 0.18 7.04 -5.81
C PHE A 313 -0.13 7.47 -4.38
N CYS A 314 0.73 7.10 -3.44
CA CYS A 314 0.55 7.37 -2.02
C CYS A 314 1.65 8.30 -1.49
N ASN A 315 1.27 9.46 -0.97
CA ASN A 315 2.13 10.34 -0.18
C ASN A 315 2.13 9.84 1.26
N PHE A 316 3.27 9.37 1.74
CA PHE A 316 3.47 8.95 3.12
C PHE A 316 4.10 10.08 3.93
N ASN A 317 3.79 10.12 5.22
CA ASN A 317 4.21 11.18 6.15
C ASN A 317 3.65 12.56 5.79
N VAL A 318 2.37 12.63 5.41
CA VAL A 318 1.74 13.87 4.90
C VAL A 318 1.94 15.03 5.87
N GLY A 319 2.55 16.12 5.40
CA GLY A 319 2.83 17.30 6.21
C GLY A 319 3.81 17.08 7.37
N GLY A 320 4.57 15.98 7.34
CA GLY A 320 5.48 15.54 8.39
C GLY A 320 4.90 14.49 9.35
N ASN A 321 3.59 14.23 9.27
CA ASN A 321 2.90 13.32 10.19
C ASN A 321 3.15 11.87 9.78
N ASN A 322 4.09 11.19 10.45
CA ASN A 322 4.46 9.80 10.15
C ASN A 322 3.36 8.75 10.39
N LYS A 323 2.21 9.15 10.92
CA LYS A 323 1.02 8.30 11.07
C LYS A 323 -0.01 8.51 9.97
N LYS A 324 0.25 9.36 8.97
CA LYS A 324 -0.70 9.73 7.93
C LYS A 324 -0.12 9.52 6.54
N ALA A 325 -0.90 8.87 5.68
CA ALA A 325 -0.63 8.78 4.25
C ALA A 325 -1.88 9.15 3.44
N TYR A 326 -1.71 9.77 2.28
CA TYR A 326 -2.79 10.12 1.35
C TYR A 326 -2.54 9.45 0.02
N CYS A 327 -3.53 8.72 -0.50
CA CYS A 327 -3.42 7.91 -1.69
C CYS A 327 -4.45 8.30 -2.75
N GLU A 328 -4.02 8.27 -4.02
CA GLU A 328 -4.86 8.53 -5.18
C GLU A 328 -4.63 7.46 -6.25
N PHE A 329 -5.72 6.89 -6.77
CA PHE A 329 -5.66 6.10 -7.99
C PHE A 329 -5.93 7.01 -9.18
N LEU A 330 -4.88 7.25 -9.98
CA LEU A 330 -4.91 8.13 -11.14
C LEU A 330 -4.99 7.33 -12.42
N ARG A 331 -5.66 7.86 -13.44
CA ARG A 331 -5.88 7.18 -14.72
C ARG A 331 -5.52 8.04 -15.91
N ILE A 332 -4.98 7.41 -16.94
CA ILE A 332 -4.79 8.02 -18.26
C ILE A 332 -6.11 8.05 -19.03
N ASN A 333 -6.17 8.85 -20.10
CA ASN A 333 -7.27 8.86 -21.07
C ASN A 333 -8.69 9.05 -20.45
N SER A 334 -8.77 9.80 -19.36
CA SER A 334 -10.00 10.08 -18.63
C SER A 334 -10.18 11.58 -18.40
N SER A 335 -11.41 12.08 -18.54
CA SER A 335 -11.76 13.47 -18.24
C SER A 335 -11.58 13.80 -16.75
N ASN A 336 -11.94 12.86 -15.87
CA ASN A 336 -11.57 12.89 -14.47
C ASN A 336 -10.41 11.91 -14.23
N LYS A 337 -9.21 12.46 -14.01
CA LYS A 337 -7.98 11.70 -13.79
C LYS A 337 -7.99 10.92 -12.48
N VAL A 338 -8.62 11.46 -11.43
CA VAL A 338 -8.67 10.83 -10.11
C VAL A 338 -9.91 9.93 -10.02
N PHE A 339 -9.74 8.67 -9.66
CA PHE A 339 -10.85 7.72 -9.53
C PHE A 339 -11.14 7.31 -8.08
N ASP A 340 -10.10 7.08 -7.30
CA ASP A 340 -10.19 6.80 -5.87
C ASP A 340 -9.23 7.71 -5.11
N THR A 341 -9.66 8.14 -3.93
CA THR A 341 -8.88 8.94 -2.99
C THR A 341 -9.16 8.44 -1.59
N PHE A 342 -8.12 8.23 -0.80
CA PHE A 342 -8.29 7.85 0.60
C PHE A 342 -7.08 8.22 1.43
N THR A 343 -7.30 8.41 2.73
CA THR A 343 -6.25 8.68 3.71
C THR A 343 -6.09 7.48 4.64
N ILE A 344 -4.86 7.03 4.82
CA ILE A 344 -4.49 5.99 5.76
C ILE A 344 -3.97 6.65 7.04
N TYR A 345 -4.54 6.28 8.17
CA TYR A 345 -4.05 6.63 9.49
C TYR A 345 -3.56 5.39 10.22
N GLN A 346 -2.39 5.48 10.86
CA GLN A 346 -1.97 4.52 11.87
C GLN A 346 -2.63 4.88 13.20
N ASN A 347 -3.65 4.13 13.57
CA ASN A 347 -4.42 4.35 14.80
C ASN A 347 -4.52 3.06 15.60
N GLU A 348 -3.64 2.92 16.59
CA GLU A 348 -3.62 1.74 17.48
C GLU A 348 -4.87 1.63 18.36
N ASN A 349 -5.57 2.75 18.65
CA ASN A 349 -6.69 2.80 19.59
C ASN A 349 -7.92 3.54 19.00
N PRO A 350 -8.54 3.05 17.92
CA PRO A 350 -9.65 3.71 17.23
C PRO A 350 -11.00 3.66 17.99
N ASP A 351 -11.02 3.06 19.17
CA ASP A 351 -12.11 3.15 20.13
C ASP A 351 -12.10 4.46 20.92
N THR A 352 -10.91 4.97 21.23
CA THR A 352 -10.70 6.11 22.13
C THR A 352 -10.05 7.31 21.44
N VAL A 353 -9.32 7.08 20.36
CA VAL A 353 -8.62 8.10 19.58
C VAL A 353 -9.29 8.22 18.20
N SER A 354 -9.79 9.40 17.87
CA SER A 354 -10.28 9.69 16.52
C SER A 354 -9.12 9.94 15.55
N TYR A 355 -9.32 9.72 14.25
CA TYR A 355 -8.27 10.02 13.26
C TYR A 355 -7.97 11.53 13.17
N THR A 356 -8.94 12.41 13.47
CA THR A 356 -8.72 13.86 13.53
C THR A 356 -7.83 14.24 14.72
N GLN A 357 -7.99 13.55 15.85
CA GLN A 357 -7.12 13.75 17.02
C GLN A 357 -5.65 13.42 16.71
N ILE A 358 -5.37 12.46 15.82
CA ILE A 358 -3.99 12.19 15.37
C ILE A 358 -3.38 13.41 14.67
N ASP A 359 -4.17 14.12 13.85
CA ASP A 359 -3.74 15.35 13.19
C ASP A 359 -3.60 16.52 14.18
N GLU A 360 -4.54 16.67 15.11
CA GLU A 360 -4.51 17.69 16.15
C GLU A 360 -3.29 17.50 17.07
N ASP A 361 -3.01 16.28 17.52
CA ASP A 361 -1.87 15.95 18.37
C ASP A 361 -0.54 16.20 17.65
N PHE A 362 -0.44 15.86 16.36
CA PHE A 362 0.74 16.18 15.57
C PHE A 362 0.92 17.70 15.41
N ARG A 363 -0.15 18.41 15.09
CA ARG A 363 -0.16 19.86 14.93
C ARG A 363 0.24 20.58 16.22
N ASN A 364 -0.28 20.16 17.36
CA ASN A 364 0.06 20.72 18.67
C ASN A 364 1.54 20.52 18.99
N ARG A 365 2.10 19.34 18.74
CA ARG A 365 3.54 19.09 18.89
C ARG A 365 4.38 19.95 17.95
N LYS A 366 3.93 20.12 16.70
CA LYS A 366 4.60 21.00 15.72
C LYS A 366 4.60 22.47 16.17
N ILE A 367 3.48 22.97 16.68
CA ILE A 367 3.36 24.31 17.27
C ILE A 367 4.34 24.49 18.45
N MET A 368 4.38 23.51 19.37
CA MET A 368 5.29 23.57 20.50
C MET A 368 6.76 23.57 20.06
N SER A 369 7.12 22.73 19.10
CA SER A 369 8.47 22.71 18.52
C SER A 369 8.83 24.05 17.88
N TYR A 370 7.91 24.64 17.10
CA TYR A 370 8.11 25.97 16.50
C TYR A 370 8.36 27.04 17.57
N LYS A 371 7.55 27.05 18.65
CA LYS A 371 7.72 28.00 19.76
C LYS A 371 9.08 27.82 20.44
N THR A 372 9.51 26.58 20.67
CA THR A 372 10.82 26.28 21.25
C THR A 372 11.96 26.78 20.36
N THR A 373 11.94 26.45 19.06
CA THR A 373 12.99 26.84 18.11
C THR A 373 13.11 28.35 17.94
N ASN A 374 11.99 29.09 18.01
CA ASN A 374 11.96 30.54 17.85
C ASN A 374 12.03 31.30 19.19
N HIS A 375 12.35 30.61 20.30
CA HIS A 375 12.40 31.21 21.65
C HIS A 375 11.12 31.96 22.06
N LEU A 376 9.97 31.54 21.53
CA LEU A 376 8.65 32.11 21.84
C LEU A 376 8.03 31.49 23.11
N ILE A 377 8.72 30.51 23.71
CA ILE A 377 8.38 30.03 25.05
C ILE A 377 8.89 31.07 26.05
N GLN A 378 7.97 31.87 26.58
CA GLN A 378 8.26 32.64 27.77
C GLN A 378 8.64 31.66 28.88
N SER A 379 9.80 31.86 29.52
CA SER A 379 10.04 31.27 30.83
C SER A 379 8.86 31.68 31.70
N THR A 380 7.96 30.75 31.99
CA THR A 380 7.06 30.95 33.12
C THR A 380 7.97 31.07 34.32
N ASN A 381 8.14 32.30 34.81
CA ASN A 381 8.63 32.55 36.15
C ASN A 381 7.68 31.81 37.08
N THR A 382 7.99 30.56 37.41
CA THR A 382 7.43 29.89 38.58
C THR A 382 8.10 30.49 39.80
N ASN A 383 7.72 31.71 40.14
CA ASN A 383 7.61 32.10 41.55
C ASN A 383 6.30 31.54 42.06
N ASP A 384 6.23 30.22 42.17
CA ASP A 384 5.29 29.53 43.04
C ASP A 384 6.12 28.54 43.85
N ASN A 385 6.62 29.05 44.98
CA ASN A 385 6.91 28.22 46.13
C ASN A 385 5.60 27.55 46.54
N ASN A 386 5.31 26.36 46.01
CA ASN A 386 4.48 25.38 46.69
C ASN A 386 4.80 23.98 46.15
N ASN A 387 5.20 23.13 47.09
CA ASN A 387 5.51 21.71 46.94
C ASN A 387 4.56 20.97 45.98
N VAL A 388 5.09 20.53 44.83
CA VAL A 388 4.60 19.31 44.17
C VAL A 388 5.83 18.45 43.87
N THR A 389 6.06 17.52 44.78
CA THR A 389 7.04 16.45 44.68
C THR A 389 6.73 15.56 43.48
N ASN A 390 7.77 15.32 42.67
CA ASN A 390 8.02 14.16 41.82
C ASN A 390 6.89 13.11 41.73
N ASN A 391 6.19 13.06 40.59
CA ASN A 391 5.50 11.86 40.14
C ASN A 391 5.59 11.77 38.61
N LEU A 392 6.73 11.30 38.12
CA LEU A 392 6.91 10.70 36.79
C LEU A 392 8.23 9.94 36.78
N MET A 393 8.28 8.85 37.56
CA MET A 393 9.09 7.63 37.35
C MET A 393 8.88 6.71 38.55
N ASN A 394 7.82 5.90 38.51
CA ASN A 394 7.74 4.55 39.09
C ASN A 394 6.31 4.03 38.91
N ASN A 395 6.11 3.13 37.96
CA ASN A 395 5.03 2.15 38.02
C ASN A 395 5.64 0.82 37.60
N ASN A 396 6.12 0.09 38.60
CA ASN A 396 6.18 -1.37 38.57
C ASN A 396 5.23 -1.83 39.68
N ASN A 397 4.32 -2.76 39.33
CA ASN A 397 4.13 -4.07 39.99
C ASN A 397 4.33 -4.07 41.53
N ASP A 398 3.40 -4.51 42.39
CA ASP A 398 2.41 -5.57 42.30
C ASP A 398 1.36 -5.41 43.42
N GLU A 399 0.13 -5.87 43.17
CA GLU A 399 -0.70 -6.49 44.20
C GLU A 399 -0.58 -8.01 44.04
N MET A 400 0.16 -8.69 44.93
CA MET A 400 -0.15 -10.07 45.28
C MET A 400 0.23 -10.38 46.72
N ASN A 401 -0.74 -10.90 47.45
CA ASN A 401 -0.67 -11.27 48.86
C ASN A 401 0.31 -12.42 49.12
N ASN A 402 1.29 -12.14 49.99
CA ASN A 402 1.61 -12.87 51.23
C ASN A 402 1.53 -14.42 51.24
N VAL A 403 2.69 -15.09 51.14
CA VAL A 403 3.03 -16.31 51.93
C VAL A 403 4.55 -16.36 52.21
N ASN A 404 4.89 -16.32 53.50
CA ASN A 404 6.08 -16.84 54.22
C ASN A 404 7.28 -17.44 53.43
N SER A 405 8.48 -16.88 53.64
CA SER A 405 9.52 -17.37 54.58
C SER A 405 10.98 -17.13 54.14
N ASN A 406 11.78 -16.70 55.12
CA ASN A 406 13.22 -16.93 55.34
C ASN A 406 14.33 -16.31 54.47
N MET A 407 15.05 -15.41 55.17
CA MET A 407 16.51 -15.35 55.38
C MET A 407 17.45 -14.55 54.44
N ASN A 408 18.10 -13.59 55.11
CA ASN A 408 19.51 -13.15 55.04
C ASN A 408 19.99 -12.07 54.04
N LYS A 409 20.08 -10.85 54.61
CA LYS A 409 21.24 -9.92 54.66
C LYS A 409 22.20 -9.86 53.45
N SER A 410 22.32 -8.69 52.82
CA SER A 410 23.38 -7.70 53.10
C SER A 410 23.19 -6.40 52.28
N LYS A 411 23.89 -5.32 52.67
CA LYS A 411 23.63 -3.91 52.36
C LYS A 411 24.59 -3.32 51.30
N LYS A 412 24.02 -2.51 50.36
CA LYS A 412 24.46 -1.17 49.85
C LYS A 412 25.82 -1.00 49.07
N PRO A 413 26.06 0.11 48.32
CA PRO A 413 25.35 0.58 47.10
C PRO A 413 26.24 1.28 46.01
N LEU A 414 25.59 1.64 44.87
CA LEU A 414 25.78 2.83 44.00
C LEU A 414 27.10 3.08 43.21
N SER A 415 26.96 3.18 41.88
CA SER A 415 27.08 4.48 41.16
C SER A 415 26.56 4.39 39.71
N ASN A 416 25.75 5.36 39.31
CA ASN A 416 25.25 5.58 37.95
C ASN A 416 26.11 6.65 37.28
N ILE A 417 26.59 6.39 36.06
CA ILE A 417 27.22 7.39 35.18
C ILE A 417 26.26 7.69 34.03
N LEU A 418 25.95 8.97 33.88
CA LEU A 418 25.11 9.58 32.84
C LEU A 418 26.04 10.08 31.73
N ILE A 419 25.90 9.61 30.48
CA ILE A 419 26.61 10.15 29.31
C ILE A 419 25.58 10.49 28.23
N GLY A 420 25.45 11.78 27.93
CA GLY A 420 24.76 12.30 26.75
C GLY A 420 25.63 12.13 25.50
N GLY A 421 25.05 11.52 24.46
CA GLY A 421 25.75 11.24 23.21
C GLY A 421 25.67 12.41 22.23
N GLY A 422 26.82 13.04 21.99
CA GLY A 422 27.11 13.87 20.83
C GLY A 422 27.82 13.05 19.73
N VAL A 423 27.61 13.50 18.50
CA VAL A 423 28.05 12.97 17.20
C VAL A 423 29.58 12.76 17.12
N CYS A 424 30.04 11.60 16.59
CA CYS A 424 30.97 11.50 15.45
C CYS A 424 31.64 10.11 15.26
N VAL A 425 31.69 9.69 13.98
CA VAL A 425 32.78 8.98 13.29
C VAL A 425 32.98 7.47 13.49
N THR A 426 32.81 6.80 12.34
CA THR A 426 33.32 5.51 11.85
C THR A 426 34.67 5.05 12.37
N LEU A 427 34.76 3.78 12.78
CA LEU A 427 35.94 2.93 12.59
C LEU A 427 35.52 1.49 12.26
N VAL A 428 36.05 1.01 11.13
CA VAL A 428 36.01 -0.37 10.63
C VAL A 428 37.13 -1.16 11.31
N VAL A 429 36.85 -2.34 11.87
CA VAL A 429 37.80 -3.46 11.92
C VAL A 429 37.05 -4.79 11.80
N LEU A 430 37.51 -5.59 10.84
CA LEU A 430 37.18 -6.98 10.54
C LEU A 430 37.73 -7.93 11.63
N ALA A 431 36.99 -8.96 11.98
CA ALA A 431 37.58 -10.25 12.35
C ALA A 431 36.59 -11.39 12.11
N ALA A 432 36.99 -12.27 11.20
CA ALA A 432 36.37 -13.53 10.89
C ALA A 432 36.54 -14.55 12.03
N GLY A 433 35.59 -15.48 12.14
CA GLY A 433 35.66 -16.60 13.07
C GLY A 433 34.78 -17.75 12.60
N LEU A 434 35.36 -18.60 11.75
CA LEU A 434 34.85 -19.90 11.31
C LEU A 434 34.46 -20.80 12.49
N PHE A 435 33.30 -21.46 12.42
CA PHE A 435 33.17 -22.81 12.98
C PHE A 435 32.34 -23.72 12.07
N LEU A 436 32.94 -24.86 11.75
CA LEU A 436 32.48 -25.93 10.90
C LEU A 436 31.51 -26.87 11.64
N ILE A 437 30.46 -27.27 10.91
CA ILE A 437 30.00 -28.66 10.69
C ILE A 437 29.82 -29.56 11.94
N LYS A 438 28.57 -29.99 12.16
CA LYS A 438 28.30 -31.43 12.32
C LYS A 438 26.92 -31.83 11.77
N ARG A 439 26.97 -32.52 10.64
CA ARG A 439 25.95 -33.40 10.06
C ARG A 439 25.60 -34.51 11.04
N ASN A 440 24.33 -34.92 11.10
CA ASN A 440 24.01 -36.32 11.30
C ASN A 440 22.80 -36.77 10.47
N LYS A 441 22.98 -37.94 9.84
CA LYS A 441 22.05 -38.71 8.99
C LYS A 441 20.97 -39.38 9.88
N LYS A 442 19.69 -39.35 9.49
CA LYS A 442 18.92 -40.29 8.63
C LYS A 442 18.52 -41.60 9.31
N THR A 443 17.21 -41.83 9.46
CA THR A 443 16.43 -43.09 9.39
C THR A 443 14.94 -42.71 9.46
N ASN A 444 14.15 -42.86 8.39
CA ASN A 444 13.35 -44.02 7.97
C ASN A 444 12.51 -44.66 9.09
N GLY A 445 11.19 -44.60 8.93
CA GLY A 445 10.20 -45.25 9.80
C GLY A 445 8.77 -44.94 9.37
N MET A 446 8.34 -45.60 8.31
CA MET A 446 6.98 -45.64 7.77
C MET A 446 6.12 -46.53 8.69
N ASN A 447 4.88 -46.11 9.04
CA ASN A 447 3.65 -46.90 8.87
C ASN A 447 2.46 -46.43 9.76
N ASN A 448 1.32 -46.29 9.06
CA ASN A 448 -0.05 -46.58 9.46
C ASN A 448 -0.78 -45.62 10.43
N VAL A 449 -1.61 -44.76 9.85
CA VAL A 449 -2.75 -44.10 10.51
C VAL A 449 -4.04 -44.62 9.86
N PRO A 450 -5.04 -45.08 10.64
CA PRO A 450 -6.32 -45.51 10.10
C PRO A 450 -7.25 -44.34 9.81
N GLU A 451 -8.02 -44.54 8.75
CA GLU A 451 -9.05 -43.71 8.14
C GLU A 451 -10.18 -43.37 9.13
N ILE A 452 -10.47 -42.08 9.31
CA ILE A 452 -11.62 -41.59 10.08
C ILE A 452 -12.66 -41.06 9.10
N VAL A 453 -13.79 -41.76 9.05
CA VAL A 453 -15.02 -41.36 8.36
C VAL A 453 -15.68 -40.22 9.16
N ILE A 454 -15.90 -39.07 8.53
CA ILE A 454 -16.70 -37.97 9.09
C ILE A 454 -17.89 -37.71 8.16
N ASN A 455 -19.09 -37.90 8.70
CA ASN A 455 -20.37 -37.54 8.08
C ASN A 455 -20.60 -36.02 8.12
N SER A 456 -20.96 -35.43 6.98
CA SER A 456 -21.43 -34.04 6.87
C SER A 456 -22.90 -33.88 7.28
N PRO A 457 -23.29 -32.79 7.95
CA PRO A 457 -24.68 -32.33 7.96
C PRO A 457 -24.87 -31.01 7.16
N LYS A 458 -25.76 -31.15 6.17
CA LYS A 458 -26.78 -30.23 5.61
C LYS A 458 -26.66 -28.71 5.82
N GLU A 459 -26.70 -28.02 4.68
CA GLU A 459 -27.02 -26.60 4.50
C GLU A 459 -28.46 -26.25 4.90
N ASP A 460 -28.64 -25.10 5.56
CA ASP A 460 -29.91 -24.37 5.62
C ASP A 460 -29.77 -23.05 4.85
N LYS A 461 -30.65 -22.88 3.85
CA LYS A 461 -30.80 -21.67 3.04
C LYS A 461 -31.81 -20.76 3.72
N ASN A 462 -31.43 -19.52 4.03
CA ASN A 462 -32.40 -18.43 4.18
C ASN A 462 -31.90 -17.15 3.55
N SER A 463 -32.71 -16.68 2.59
CA SER A 463 -32.51 -15.51 1.74
C SER A 463 -33.17 -14.30 2.41
N TYR A 464 -32.46 -13.18 2.47
CA TYR A 464 -33.05 -11.87 2.73
C TYR A 464 -32.70 -10.92 1.59
N ARG A 465 -33.73 -10.48 0.86
CA ARG A 465 -33.71 -9.37 -0.09
C ARG A 465 -33.73 -8.05 0.69
N LEU A 466 -32.86 -7.11 0.34
CA LEU A 466 -32.96 -5.72 0.73
C LEU A 466 -32.92 -4.86 -0.54
N ASP A 467 -33.94 -4.03 -0.68
CA ASP A 467 -34.13 -3.07 -1.76
C ASP A 467 -33.26 -1.82 -1.52
N ASP A 468 -32.34 -1.52 -2.43
CA ASP A 468 -31.56 -0.28 -2.43
C ASP A 468 -32.20 0.75 -3.38
N LYS A 469 -32.88 1.75 -2.82
CA LYS A 469 -33.11 3.04 -3.46
C LYS A 469 -32.31 4.09 -2.72
N PHE A 470 -31.17 4.49 -3.29
CA PHE A 470 -30.39 5.63 -2.79
C PHE A 470 -30.63 6.87 -3.65
N THR A 471 -31.29 7.86 -3.05
CA THR A 471 -31.27 9.27 -3.47
C THR A 471 -29.98 9.94 -2.97
N PRO A 472 -29.26 10.70 -3.79
CA PRO A 472 -28.07 11.42 -3.36
C PRO A 472 -28.43 12.68 -2.55
N LEU A 473 -27.73 12.89 -1.43
CA LEU A 473 -27.76 14.12 -0.62
C LEU A 473 -26.49 14.97 -0.88
N PRO A 474 -26.52 16.28 -0.56
CA PRO A 474 -25.77 17.31 -1.28
C PRO A 474 -24.31 17.45 -0.84
N ILE A 475 -23.48 17.82 -1.81
CA ILE A 475 -22.04 18.09 -1.65
C ILE A 475 -21.84 19.48 -1.00
N PRO A 476 -20.97 19.62 0.01
CA PRO A 476 -20.64 20.92 0.59
C PRO A 476 -19.87 21.81 -0.40
N SER A 477 -20.29 23.07 -0.49
CA SER A 477 -19.72 24.10 -1.35
C SER A 477 -18.42 24.66 -0.78
N PHE A 478 -17.27 24.31 -1.34
CA PHE A 478 -16.06 25.16 -1.31
C PHE A 478 -15.13 24.78 -2.46
N CYS A 479 -15.31 25.47 -3.60
CA CYS A 479 -14.38 25.73 -4.70
C CYS A 479 -15.19 26.24 -5.90
N ARG A 480 -15.60 27.50 -5.86
CA ARG A 480 -16.01 28.25 -7.05
C ARG A 480 -15.31 29.58 -7.01
N GLU A 481 -14.27 29.71 -7.83
CA GLU A 481 -13.96 30.99 -8.44
C GLU A 481 -13.26 30.72 -9.78
N ASN A 482 -13.78 31.40 -10.80
CA ASN A 482 -13.28 31.50 -12.18
C ASN A 482 -13.46 30.28 -13.08
N TYR A 483 -14.64 30.18 -13.70
CA TYR A 483 -14.78 30.04 -15.16
C TYR A 483 -16.24 30.33 -15.53
N GLN A 484 -16.50 31.58 -15.90
CA GLN A 484 -17.75 31.98 -16.53
C GLN A 484 -17.38 32.58 -17.88
N THR A 485 -17.66 31.84 -18.96
CA THR A 485 -18.00 32.37 -20.29
C THR A 485 -18.40 31.20 -21.20
N SER A 486 -19.50 31.40 -21.92
CA SER A 486 -19.91 30.69 -23.14
C SER A 486 -20.56 29.30 -23.00
N MET A 487 -21.81 29.27 -22.52
CA MET A 487 -22.81 28.30 -22.97
C MET A 487 -24.01 29.09 -23.51
N ASP A 488 -23.96 29.42 -24.79
CA ASP A 488 -25.10 29.78 -25.64
C ASP A 488 -24.68 29.40 -27.07
N ASP A 489 -25.03 28.19 -27.49
CA ASP A 489 -25.53 27.93 -28.84
C ASP A 489 -25.72 26.43 -29.10
N PHE A 490 -26.73 26.14 -29.93
CA PHE A 490 -27.16 24.85 -30.47
C PHE A 490 -28.16 24.01 -29.66
N SER A 491 -29.36 24.59 -29.53
CA SER A 491 -30.58 23.84 -29.87
C SER A 491 -31.06 24.29 -31.25
N LYS A 492 -31.14 23.35 -32.22
CA LYS A 492 -32.12 23.31 -33.33
C LYS A 492 -31.75 22.27 -34.39
N TYR A 493 -32.81 21.65 -34.95
CA TYR A 493 -32.89 20.70 -36.06
C TYR A 493 -32.61 19.23 -35.68
N HIS A 494 -33.47 18.23 -35.89
CA HIS A 494 -34.63 18.09 -36.78
C HIS A 494 -35.66 17.08 -36.20
N THR A 495 -36.94 17.40 -36.36
CA THR A 495 -38.07 16.47 -36.33
C THR A 495 -38.38 15.92 -37.72
N ASP A 496 -39.06 14.76 -37.72
CA ASP A 496 -39.86 14.10 -38.77
C ASP A 496 -39.15 13.23 -39.83
N LYS A 497 -39.33 11.90 -39.73
CA LYS A 497 -40.41 11.20 -40.47
C LYS A 497 -40.51 9.70 -40.14
N SER A 498 -41.74 9.24 -40.33
CA SER A 498 -42.42 7.98 -40.00
C SER A 498 -42.13 6.76 -40.89
N ASN A 499 -42.52 5.59 -40.36
CA ASN A 499 -42.91 4.32 -41.01
C ASN A 499 -41.73 3.49 -41.59
N THR A 500 -41.61 2.18 -41.40
CA THR A 500 -42.62 1.11 -41.56
C THR A 500 -42.26 -0.16 -40.78
N ILE A 501 -43.33 -0.86 -40.37
CA ILE A 501 -43.40 -2.22 -39.85
C ILE A 501 -43.01 -3.24 -40.93
N HIS A 502 -42.24 -4.27 -40.57
CA HIS A 502 -42.32 -5.59 -41.20
C HIS A 502 -42.05 -6.70 -40.17
N ASP A 503 -43.02 -7.60 -40.11
CA ASP A 503 -43.11 -8.79 -39.27
C ASP A 503 -42.24 -9.97 -39.77
N LEU A 504 -41.67 -10.69 -38.78
CA LEU A 504 -41.51 -12.16 -38.65
C LEU A 504 -40.52 -12.93 -39.58
N PRO A 505 -40.07 -14.16 -39.21
CA PRO A 505 -40.49 -14.98 -38.07
C PRO A 505 -39.39 -15.57 -37.15
N LEU A 506 -39.87 -15.93 -35.97
CA LEU A 506 -39.30 -16.89 -35.03
C LEU A 506 -39.00 -18.25 -35.67
N VAL A 507 -37.82 -18.81 -35.37
CA VAL A 507 -37.54 -20.24 -35.51
C VAL A 507 -37.19 -20.81 -34.14
N THR A 508 -38.11 -21.61 -33.61
CA THR A 508 -37.92 -22.51 -32.48
C THR A 508 -37.37 -23.85 -32.97
N LYS A 509 -36.27 -24.34 -32.39
CA LYS A 509 -35.89 -25.77 -32.30
C LYS A 509 -34.91 -25.92 -31.13
N LYS A 510 -35.39 -26.40 -29.98
CA LYS A 510 -35.41 -27.80 -29.48
C LYS A 510 -34.04 -28.32 -29.07
N GLN A 511 -33.99 -28.71 -27.79
CA GLN A 511 -32.95 -29.40 -27.05
C GLN A 511 -32.38 -30.60 -27.80
N ASP A 512 -31.08 -30.83 -27.64
CA ASP A 512 -30.52 -32.18 -27.53
C ASP A 512 -29.43 -32.21 -26.46
N LEU A 513 -29.58 -33.20 -25.57
CA LEU A 513 -28.64 -33.61 -24.54
C LEU A 513 -27.42 -34.27 -25.20
N TYR A 514 -26.22 -33.93 -24.75
CA TYR A 514 -25.09 -34.86 -24.78
C TYR A 514 -24.29 -34.77 -23.48
N HIS A 515 -24.29 -35.89 -22.75
CA HIS A 515 -23.22 -36.29 -21.85
C HIS A 515 -21.91 -36.37 -22.63
N TYR A 516 -20.82 -35.81 -22.12
CA TYR A 516 -19.49 -36.41 -22.36
C TYR A 516 -18.49 -36.16 -21.24
N ASN A 517 -17.69 -37.19 -21.03
CA ASN A 517 -16.73 -37.44 -19.97
C ASN A 517 -15.44 -36.62 -20.08
N HIS A 518 -14.76 -36.56 -18.93
CA HIS A 518 -13.33 -36.31 -18.73
C HIS A 518 -12.44 -36.84 -19.87
N ASN A 519 -11.49 -36.01 -20.33
CA ASN A 519 -10.06 -36.30 -20.28
C ASN A 519 -9.20 -35.08 -20.68
N ASN A 520 -8.01 -35.04 -20.08
CA ASN A 520 -6.87 -34.16 -20.34
C ASN A 520 -6.51 -34.10 -21.82
N GLU A 521 -6.25 -32.92 -22.38
CA GLU A 521 -5.28 -32.76 -23.48
C GLU A 521 -4.58 -31.40 -23.45
N ASP A 522 -3.28 -31.49 -23.73
CA ASP A 522 -2.28 -30.44 -23.85
C ASP A 522 -2.57 -29.48 -25.02
N PHE A 523 -2.45 -28.17 -24.77
CA PHE A 523 -2.54 -27.16 -25.82
C PHE A 523 -1.17 -26.89 -26.45
N ASN A 524 -0.94 -27.46 -27.64
CA ASN A 524 0.09 -27.03 -28.58
C ASN A 524 -0.43 -25.84 -29.42
N TYR A 525 0.28 -24.70 -29.38
CA TYR A 525 0.02 -23.55 -30.23
C TYR A 525 0.75 -23.70 -31.59
N SER A 526 -0.01 -23.77 -32.69
CA SER A 526 0.51 -23.75 -34.05
C SER A 526 0.66 -22.31 -34.58
N ALA A 527 1.89 -21.92 -34.91
CA ALA A 527 2.19 -20.66 -35.59
C ALA A 527 1.83 -20.73 -37.09
N SER A 528 1.04 -19.77 -37.56
CA SER A 528 0.70 -19.60 -38.98
C SER A 528 1.85 -18.91 -39.72
N LYS A 529 2.49 -19.64 -40.66
CA LYS A 529 3.37 -19.08 -41.70
C LYS A 529 2.54 -18.61 -42.89
N THR A 530 2.69 -17.34 -43.28
CA THR A 530 2.23 -16.84 -44.58
C THR A 530 3.39 -16.83 -45.58
N ASN A 531 3.21 -17.55 -46.69
CA ASN A 531 4.06 -17.48 -47.88
C ASN A 531 3.72 -16.24 -48.71
N GLY A 532 4.75 -15.61 -49.28
CA GLY A 532 4.63 -14.61 -50.35
C GLY A 532 5.89 -14.67 -51.22
N TYR A 533 5.75 -15.30 -52.39
CA TYR A 533 6.76 -15.54 -53.41
C TYR A 533 6.77 -14.40 -54.44
N HIS A 534 7.94 -13.83 -54.76
CA HIS A 534 8.39 -13.24 -56.04
C HIS A 534 9.84 -12.77 -55.78
N GLY A 535 10.89 -13.09 -56.54
CA GLY A 535 11.01 -13.55 -57.92
C GLY A 535 12.01 -12.64 -58.64
N TYR A 536 13.17 -13.20 -59.00
CA TYR A 536 14.13 -12.77 -60.03
C TYR A 536 15.35 -11.85 -59.74
N ASN A 537 16.51 -12.52 -59.81
CA ASN A 537 17.68 -12.31 -60.69
C ASN A 537 18.89 -11.39 -60.34
N HIS A 538 20.03 -12.10 -60.39
CA HIS A 538 21.32 -11.80 -61.03
C HIS A 538 22.46 -11.06 -60.28
N HIS A 539 23.56 -11.82 -60.21
CA HIS A 539 24.96 -11.49 -60.49
C HIS A 539 25.94 -11.06 -59.38
N HIS A 540 26.92 -11.97 -59.23
CA HIS A 540 28.38 -11.78 -59.15
C HIS A 540 29.08 -11.28 -57.88
N ASN A 541 30.02 -12.12 -57.43
CA ASN A 541 31.39 -11.86 -56.95
C ASN A 541 31.53 -10.96 -55.70
N ASN A 542 32.31 -11.29 -54.67
CA ASN A 542 33.67 -11.82 -54.69
C ASN A 542 34.05 -12.46 -53.34
N LYS A 543 35.02 -13.38 -53.42
CA LYS A 543 35.84 -13.94 -52.34
C LYS A 543 36.92 -12.94 -51.86
N TYR A 544 37.54 -13.32 -50.73
CA TYR A 544 38.75 -12.79 -50.08
C TYR A 544 38.43 -11.62 -49.12
N LEU A 545 38.74 -11.66 -47.82
CA LEU A 545 39.81 -12.31 -47.04
C LEU A 545 39.33 -12.63 -45.61
#